data_AF-A0A345Z390-F1
#
_entry.id   AF-A0A345Z390-F1
#
_cell.length_a   1.000
_cell.length_b   1.000
_cell.length_c   1.000
_cell.angle_alpha   90.00
_cell.angle_beta   90.00
_cell.angle_gamma   90.00
#
_symmetry.space_group_name_H-M   'P 1'
#
loop_
_entity.id
_entity.type
_entity.pdbx_description
1 polymer ?
#
loop_
_entity_poly.entity_id
_entity_poly.type
_entity_poly.pdbx_seq_one_letter_code
_entity_poly.pdbx_strand_id
1 'polypeptide(L)'
;MDLKNYKDEIVKFIQEETKRAKADGVIVGVSGGIDSAVVSLLAKEAFPNDYLTVWMPISSSQEDLKCVNELIEEHKLLNVKVDLQPVFASIKEELERTGLKISELALANTKARLRMSSLYGLAQSKNYLVLGTDNAVEWHIGYFTKFGDGGCDLLPLVHLLKGEVGQLGKLLNVPNSIISRPPTASLWEGQTDEKEIGFSYQEIDSYLEGDSSNLDLKKRIDSLHESSDHKRRGANQPKPFKGR
;
A
#
# COMPACT_ATOMS: atom_id res chain seq x y z
N MET A 1 -17.76 -12.26 -11.55
CA MET A 1 -17.31 -11.19 -12.47
C MET A 1 -15.90 -11.56 -12.88
N ASP A 2 -15.54 -11.51 -14.17
CA ASP A 2 -14.13 -11.72 -14.54
C ASP A 2 -13.27 -10.51 -14.14
N LEU A 3 -11.95 -10.71 -14.07
CA LEU A 3 -11.02 -9.70 -13.58
C LEU A 3 -11.00 -8.42 -14.46
N LYS A 4 -11.31 -8.54 -15.75
CA LYS A 4 -11.38 -7.37 -16.64
C LYS A 4 -12.59 -6.50 -16.30
N ASN A 5 -13.75 -7.12 -16.13
CA ASN A 5 -14.96 -6.43 -15.69
C ASN A 5 -14.79 -5.87 -14.26
N TYR A 6 -14.05 -6.57 -13.39
CA TYR A 6 -13.76 -6.08 -12.05
C TYR A 6 -12.79 -4.88 -12.05
N LYS A 7 -11.80 -4.84 -12.95
CA LYS A 7 -10.97 -3.64 -13.16
C LYS A 7 -11.82 -2.41 -13.49
N ASP A 8 -12.80 -2.56 -14.38
CA ASP A 8 -13.71 -1.46 -14.74
C ASP A 8 -14.56 -1.01 -13.54
N GLU A 9 -14.99 -1.95 -12.69
CA GLU A 9 -15.68 -1.65 -11.42
C GLU A 9 -14.76 -0.89 -10.44
N ILE A 10 -13.48 -1.26 -10.33
CA ILE A 10 -12.51 -0.53 -9.50
C ILE A 10 -12.32 0.91 -9.99
N VAL A 11 -12.17 1.10 -11.31
CA VAL A 11 -12.05 2.45 -11.91
C VAL A 11 -13.28 3.29 -11.59
N LYS A 12 -14.47 2.69 -11.74
CA LYS A 12 -15.74 3.35 -11.42
C LYS A 12 -15.84 3.70 -9.94
N PHE A 13 -15.45 2.80 -9.04
CA PHE A 13 -15.38 3.04 -7.61
C PHE A 13 -14.50 4.25 -7.28
N ILE A 14 -13.29 4.33 -7.83
CA ILE A 14 -12.38 5.46 -7.64
C ILE A 14 -13.06 6.77 -8.09
N GLN A 15 -13.71 6.77 -9.25
CA GLN A 15 -14.40 7.95 -9.77
C GLN A 15 -15.59 8.38 -8.90
N GLU A 16 -16.41 7.44 -8.46
CA GLU A 16 -17.62 7.71 -7.68
C GLU A 16 -17.30 8.22 -6.28
N GLU A 17 -16.34 7.62 -5.58
CA GLU A 17 -15.93 8.06 -4.25
C GLU A 17 -15.25 9.43 -4.28
N THR A 18 -14.37 9.68 -5.27
CA THR A 18 -13.73 10.98 -5.46
C THR A 18 -14.78 12.08 -5.70
N LYS A 19 -15.78 11.83 -6.55
CA LYS A 19 -16.90 12.75 -6.78
C LYS A 19 -17.75 12.96 -5.53
N ARG A 20 -18.03 11.90 -4.77
CA ARG A 20 -18.79 11.98 -3.51
C ARG A 20 -18.08 12.87 -2.49
N ALA A 21 -16.76 12.77 -2.41
CA ALA A 21 -15.94 13.62 -1.55
C ALA A 21 -15.80 15.07 -2.04
N LYS A 22 -16.26 15.37 -3.28
CA LYS A 22 -16.03 16.66 -3.96
C LYS A 22 -14.53 16.97 -4.11
N ALA A 23 -13.73 15.93 -4.26
CA ALA A 23 -12.31 16.02 -4.58
C ALA A 23 -12.12 16.18 -6.09
N ASP A 24 -11.03 16.82 -6.48
CA ASP A 24 -10.71 17.10 -7.89
C ASP A 24 -9.98 15.94 -8.56
N GLY A 25 -9.42 15.00 -7.80
CA GLY A 25 -8.59 13.92 -8.32
C GLY A 25 -8.05 12.98 -7.25
N VAL A 26 -7.02 12.20 -7.62
CA VAL A 26 -6.43 11.17 -6.75
C VAL A 26 -4.90 11.17 -6.75
N ILE A 27 -4.29 10.74 -5.65
CA ILE A 27 -2.84 10.63 -5.50
C ILE A 27 -2.43 9.27 -4.94
N VAL A 28 -1.30 8.73 -5.40
CA VAL A 28 -0.77 7.45 -4.93
C VAL A 28 0.76 7.48 -4.84
N GLY A 29 1.32 6.78 -3.85
CA GLY A 29 2.76 6.54 -3.79
C GLY A 29 3.18 5.41 -4.73
N VAL A 30 4.23 5.61 -5.53
CA VAL A 30 4.86 4.53 -6.32
C VAL A 30 6.02 3.95 -5.53
N SER A 31 6.14 2.62 -5.42
CA SER A 31 7.20 1.97 -4.64
C SER A 31 8.21 1.17 -5.49
N GLY A 32 7.83 0.83 -6.72
CA GLY A 32 8.52 -0.16 -7.55
C GLY A 32 7.96 -1.58 -7.40
N GLY A 33 7.02 -1.78 -6.47
CA GLY A 33 6.26 -3.02 -6.29
C GLY A 33 4.95 -3.04 -7.08
N ILE A 34 4.40 -4.25 -7.27
CA ILE A 34 3.24 -4.52 -8.12
C ILE A 34 1.97 -3.81 -7.68
N ASP A 35 1.67 -3.74 -6.37
CA ASP A 35 0.41 -3.16 -5.87
C ASP A 35 0.35 -1.67 -6.21
N SER A 36 1.42 -0.93 -5.93
CA SER A 36 1.52 0.50 -6.27
C SER A 36 1.50 0.75 -7.78
N ALA A 37 2.06 -0.15 -8.58
CA ALA A 37 2.06 -0.04 -10.04
C ALA A 37 0.64 -0.19 -10.59
N VAL A 38 -0.10 -1.21 -10.13
CA VAL A 38 -1.50 -1.43 -10.50
C VAL A 38 -2.37 -0.23 -10.10
N VAL A 39 -2.27 0.24 -8.85
CA VAL A 39 -3.06 1.40 -8.40
C VAL A 39 -2.72 2.67 -9.18
N SER A 40 -1.46 2.88 -9.55
CA SER A 40 -1.04 4.03 -10.38
C SER A 40 -1.70 4.03 -11.75
N LEU A 41 -1.82 2.86 -12.39
CA LEU A 41 -2.47 2.74 -13.70
C LEU A 41 -3.99 2.86 -13.60
N LEU A 42 -4.60 2.31 -12.54
CA LEU A 42 -6.03 2.51 -12.24
C LEU A 42 -6.35 3.98 -11.96
N ALA A 43 -5.48 4.69 -11.23
CA ALA A 43 -5.62 6.12 -10.95
C ALA A 43 -5.61 6.94 -12.25
N LYS A 44 -4.66 6.64 -13.15
CA LYS A 44 -4.58 7.26 -14.47
C LYS A 44 -5.83 6.96 -15.31
N GLU A 45 -6.31 5.72 -15.30
CA GLU A 45 -7.51 5.35 -16.06
C GLU A 45 -8.77 6.07 -15.51
N ALA A 46 -8.89 6.18 -14.19
CA ALA A 46 -9.98 6.87 -13.52
C ALA A 46 -9.98 8.38 -13.76
N PHE A 47 -8.80 9.01 -13.68
CA PHE A 47 -8.61 10.46 -13.79
C PHE A 47 -7.41 10.82 -14.68
N PRO A 48 -7.52 10.74 -16.01
CA PRO A 48 -6.37 10.87 -16.91
C PRO A 48 -5.57 12.17 -16.81
N ASN A 49 -6.20 13.26 -16.34
CA ASN A 49 -5.57 14.56 -16.16
C ASN A 49 -5.43 14.94 -14.68
N ASP A 50 -6.16 14.27 -13.80
CA ASP A 50 -6.36 14.67 -12.40
C ASP A 50 -5.91 13.56 -11.45
N TYR A 51 -4.74 13.01 -11.73
CA TYR A 51 -4.05 12.05 -10.88
C TYR A 51 -2.61 12.48 -10.63
N LEU A 52 -2.00 12.02 -9.55
CA LEU A 52 -0.59 12.23 -9.28
C LEU A 52 0.03 10.96 -8.68
N THR A 53 1.18 10.57 -9.20
CA THR A 53 2.03 9.56 -8.58
C THR A 53 3.20 10.24 -7.87
N VAL A 54 3.64 9.67 -6.76
CA VAL A 54 4.73 10.27 -5.96
C VAL A 54 5.78 9.22 -5.64
N TRP A 55 7.02 9.47 -6.10
CA TRP A 55 8.17 8.68 -5.67
C TRP A 55 8.77 9.27 -4.39
N MET A 56 8.88 8.44 -3.34
CA MET A 56 9.28 8.88 -1.98
C MET A 56 10.40 7.99 -1.41
N PRO A 57 11.64 8.12 -1.92
CA PRO A 57 12.73 7.25 -1.52
C PRO A 57 13.18 7.50 -0.08
N ILE A 58 13.43 6.41 0.64
CA ILE A 58 14.14 6.38 1.93
C ILE A 58 14.94 5.09 1.98
N SER A 59 16.26 5.18 1.79
CA SER A 59 17.15 4.03 1.65
C SER A 59 16.66 3.01 0.62
N SER A 60 16.02 3.49 -0.46
CA SER A 60 15.46 2.65 -1.52
C SER A 60 16.55 2.02 -2.38
N SER A 61 16.29 0.82 -2.90
CA SER A 61 17.25 0.11 -3.73
C SER A 61 17.35 0.71 -5.14
N GLN A 62 18.45 0.41 -5.85
CA GLN A 62 18.58 0.77 -7.27
C GLN A 62 17.53 0.06 -8.13
N GLU A 63 17.11 -1.14 -7.71
CA GLU A 63 16.07 -1.90 -8.38
C GLU A 63 14.69 -1.24 -8.25
N ASP A 64 14.36 -0.72 -7.05
CA ASP A 64 13.12 0.06 -6.85
C ASP A 64 13.09 1.29 -7.76
N LEU A 65 14.20 2.04 -7.80
CA LEU A 65 14.31 3.22 -8.66
C LEU A 65 14.16 2.86 -10.14
N LYS A 66 14.80 1.78 -10.58
CA LYS A 66 14.69 1.28 -11.96
C LYS A 66 13.23 0.94 -12.31
N CYS A 67 12.56 0.15 -11.47
CA CYS A 67 11.16 -0.23 -11.67
C CYS A 67 10.22 0.99 -11.68
N VAL A 68 10.43 1.95 -10.78
CA VAL A 68 9.65 3.19 -10.74
C VAL A 68 9.85 4.00 -12.02
N ASN A 69 11.09 4.17 -12.48
CA ASN A 69 11.37 4.88 -13.73
C ASN A 69 10.75 4.18 -14.95
N GLU A 70 10.92 2.86 -15.07
CA GLU A 70 10.31 2.07 -16.15
C GLU A 70 8.79 2.23 -16.20
N LEU A 71 8.12 2.14 -15.05
CA LEU A 71 6.67 2.35 -14.96
C LEU A 71 6.27 3.77 -15.40
N ILE A 72 6.97 4.80 -14.91
CA ILE A 72 6.68 6.20 -15.23
C ILE A 72 6.90 6.48 -16.71
N GLU A 73 8.00 6.00 -17.29
CA GLU A 73 8.39 6.26 -18.67
C GLU A 73 7.47 5.54 -19.67
N GLU A 74 7.23 4.25 -19.48
CA GLU A 74 6.39 3.45 -20.38
C GLU A 74 4.95 3.95 -20.41
N HIS A 75 4.41 4.35 -19.24
CA HIS A 75 3.02 4.79 -19.11
C HIS A 75 2.86 6.31 -19.08
N LYS A 76 3.94 7.10 -19.18
CA LYS A 76 3.90 8.57 -19.11
C LYS A 76 3.11 9.08 -17.90
N LEU A 77 3.44 8.54 -16.73
CA LEU A 77 2.71 8.87 -15.49
C LEU A 77 3.00 10.31 -15.06
N LEU A 78 1.96 11.01 -14.59
CA LEU A 78 2.15 12.27 -13.87
C LEU A 78 2.85 11.95 -12.55
N ASN A 79 4.13 12.31 -12.43
CA ASN A 79 4.96 11.94 -11.30
C ASN A 79 5.73 13.12 -10.72
N VAL A 80 5.86 13.14 -9.40
CA VAL A 80 6.81 13.99 -8.69
C VAL A 80 7.64 13.16 -7.72
N LYS A 81 8.84 13.64 -7.40
CA LYS A 81 9.72 13.04 -6.39
C LYS A 81 9.75 13.90 -5.13
N VAL A 82 9.59 13.26 -3.97
CA VAL A 82 9.84 13.87 -2.66
C VAL A 82 10.94 13.07 -1.97
N ASP A 83 12.14 13.64 -1.89
CA ASP A 83 13.25 12.98 -1.20
C ASP A 83 13.05 13.06 0.33
N LEU A 84 12.74 11.92 0.94
CA LEU A 84 12.47 11.82 2.36
C LEU A 84 13.68 11.32 3.16
N GLN A 85 14.80 11.02 2.51
CA GLN A 85 16.02 10.56 3.20
C GLN A 85 16.50 11.56 4.26
N PRO A 86 16.57 12.89 4.00
CA PRO A 86 17.03 13.84 5.00
C PRO A 86 16.07 13.94 6.19
N VAL A 87 14.76 13.96 5.92
CA VAL A 87 13.71 14.05 6.95
C VAL A 87 13.73 12.83 7.86
N PHE A 88 13.86 11.64 7.28
CA PHE A 88 13.98 10.40 8.03
C PHE A 88 15.25 10.38 8.89
N ALA A 89 16.38 10.85 8.37
CA ALA A 89 17.63 10.92 9.12
C ALA A 89 17.50 11.83 10.36
N SER A 90 16.89 13.01 10.21
CA SER A 90 16.65 13.92 11.33
C SER A 90 15.74 13.31 12.39
N ILE A 91 14.62 12.68 11.99
CA ILE A 91 13.72 12.03 12.96
C ILE A 91 14.41 10.87 13.67
N LYS A 92 15.17 10.05 12.94
CA LYS A 92 15.93 8.95 13.53
C LYS A 92 16.89 9.45 14.60
N GLU A 93 17.64 10.51 14.31
CA GLU A 93 18.58 11.12 15.26
C GLU A 93 17.85 11.62 16.52
N GLU A 94 16.73 12.33 16.36
CA GLU A 94 15.94 12.81 17.51
C GLU A 94 15.37 11.66 18.35
N LEU A 95 14.92 10.57 17.72
CA LEU A 95 14.46 9.39 18.46
C LEU A 95 15.61 8.74 19.25
N GLU A 96 16.80 8.66 18.67
CA GLU A 96 18.00 8.10 19.34
C GLU A 96 18.48 9.00 20.50
N ARG A 97 18.37 10.33 20.37
CA ARG A 97 18.70 11.29 21.43
C ARG A 97 17.85 11.15 22.70
N THR A 98 16.68 10.53 22.61
CA THR A 98 15.84 10.25 23.79
C THR A 98 16.48 9.28 24.79
N GLY A 99 17.51 8.53 24.37
CA GLY A 99 18.12 7.45 25.15
C GLY A 99 17.30 6.15 25.17
N LEU A 100 16.15 6.10 24.47
CA LEU A 100 15.37 4.88 24.29
C LEU A 100 15.98 3.98 23.22
N LYS A 101 15.93 2.65 23.43
CA LYS A 101 16.30 1.69 22.40
C LYS A 101 15.22 1.66 21.30
N ILE A 102 15.54 2.22 20.14
CA ILE A 102 14.64 2.23 18.98
C ILE A 102 14.83 0.93 18.18
N SER A 103 13.73 0.24 17.87
CA SER A 103 13.77 -0.99 17.07
C SER A 103 13.78 -0.68 15.57
N GLU A 104 14.32 -1.60 14.78
CA GLU A 104 14.30 -1.50 13.31
C GLU A 104 12.87 -1.41 12.76
N LEU A 105 11.94 -2.18 13.33
CA LEU A 105 10.53 -2.11 12.97
C LEU A 105 9.92 -0.72 13.28
N ALA A 106 10.31 -0.07 14.37
CA ALA A 106 9.84 1.30 14.67
C ALA A 106 10.35 2.29 13.62
N LEU A 107 11.61 2.17 13.21
CA LEU A 107 12.19 2.98 12.13
C LEU A 107 11.51 2.71 10.79
N ALA A 108 11.26 1.44 10.44
CA ALA A 108 10.58 1.06 9.20
C ALA A 108 9.14 1.62 9.13
N ASN A 109 8.38 1.49 10.22
CA ASN A 109 7.06 2.11 10.34
C ASN A 109 7.13 3.64 10.27
N THR A 110 8.20 4.27 10.78
CA THR A 110 8.39 5.73 10.68
C THR A 110 8.57 6.16 9.22
N LYS A 111 9.29 5.39 8.40
CA LYS A 111 9.39 5.63 6.94
C LYS A 111 8.01 5.62 6.28
N ALA A 112 7.19 4.62 6.57
CA ALA A 112 5.83 4.51 6.01
C ALA A 112 4.95 5.72 6.40
N ARG A 113 5.05 6.18 7.66
CA ARG A 113 4.31 7.38 8.14
C ARG A 113 4.79 8.68 7.49
N LEU A 114 6.08 8.81 7.21
CA LEU A 114 6.61 9.96 6.47
C LEU A 114 6.08 10.01 5.04
N ARG A 115 6.00 8.85 4.37
CA ARG A 115 5.39 8.74 3.03
C ARG A 115 3.92 9.13 3.07
N MET A 116 3.15 8.59 4.02
CA MET A 116 1.74 8.96 4.24
C MET A 116 1.58 10.46 4.43
N SER A 117 2.35 11.06 5.35
CA SER A 117 2.29 12.50 5.62
C SER A 117 2.60 13.35 4.38
N SER A 118 3.51 12.87 3.52
CA SER A 118 3.89 13.56 2.29
C SER A 118 2.79 13.47 1.22
N LEU A 119 2.16 12.30 1.09
CA LEU A 119 1.01 12.10 0.21
C LEU A 119 -0.12 13.04 0.61
N TYR A 120 -0.54 13.07 1.87
CA TYR A 120 -1.61 13.96 2.32
C TYR A 120 -1.26 15.44 2.18
N GLY A 121 0.01 15.84 2.41
CA GLY A 121 0.44 17.22 2.18
C GLY A 121 0.26 17.67 0.72
N LEU A 122 0.62 16.81 -0.23
CA LEU A 122 0.41 17.06 -1.66
C LEU A 122 -1.06 16.95 -2.06
N ALA A 123 -1.77 15.95 -1.54
CA ALA A 123 -3.19 15.71 -1.80
C ALA A 123 -4.04 16.93 -1.43
N GLN A 124 -3.84 17.45 -0.22
CA GLN A 124 -4.57 18.61 0.29
C GLN A 124 -4.33 19.86 -0.57
N SER A 125 -3.13 20.01 -1.13
CA SER A 125 -2.77 21.13 -2.01
C SER A 125 -3.47 21.07 -3.38
N LYS A 126 -3.91 19.89 -3.80
CA LYS A 126 -4.62 19.65 -5.06
C LYS A 126 -6.09 19.30 -4.88
N ASN A 127 -6.59 19.24 -3.63
CA ASN A 127 -7.91 18.70 -3.29
C ASN A 127 -8.11 17.26 -3.83
N TYR A 128 -7.08 16.40 -3.67
CA TYR A 128 -7.11 15.01 -4.12
C TYR A 128 -7.34 14.04 -2.94
N LEU A 129 -7.85 12.84 -3.24
CA LEU A 129 -7.90 11.72 -2.30
C LEU A 129 -6.65 10.83 -2.41
N VAL A 130 -6.17 10.29 -1.29
CA VAL A 130 -5.03 9.37 -1.23
C VAL A 130 -5.50 7.93 -1.45
N LEU A 131 -4.97 7.27 -2.49
CA LEU A 131 -5.20 5.85 -2.73
C LEU A 131 -4.19 5.00 -1.94
N GLY A 132 -4.70 4.03 -1.20
CA GLY A 132 -3.91 2.96 -0.59
C GLY A 132 -3.73 1.78 -1.55
N THR A 133 -2.78 0.91 -1.23
CA THR A 133 -2.41 -0.22 -2.08
C THR A 133 -2.67 -1.58 -1.43
N ASP A 134 -3.23 -1.60 -0.22
CA ASP A 134 -3.50 -2.84 0.52
C ASP A 134 -4.41 -3.77 -0.29
N ASN A 135 -3.94 -4.98 -0.52
CA ASN A 135 -4.72 -6.07 -1.13
C ASN A 135 -5.40 -6.95 -0.06
N ALA A 136 -6.21 -7.92 -0.48
CA ALA A 136 -6.98 -8.76 0.44
C ALA A 136 -6.09 -9.52 1.43
N VAL A 137 -4.92 -9.99 0.99
CA VAL A 137 -3.97 -10.69 1.85
C VAL A 137 -3.42 -9.75 2.92
N GLU A 138 -2.79 -8.65 2.50
CA GLU A 138 -2.17 -7.65 3.38
C GLU A 138 -3.18 -7.11 4.39
N TRP A 139 -4.40 -6.80 3.93
CA TRP A 139 -5.48 -6.34 4.78
C TRP A 139 -5.85 -7.40 5.82
N HIS A 140 -6.08 -8.65 5.37
CA HIS A 140 -6.52 -9.75 6.23
C HIS A 140 -5.53 -10.02 7.37
N ILE A 141 -4.23 -10.09 7.08
CA ILE A 141 -3.20 -10.34 8.11
C ILE A 141 -2.69 -9.07 8.80
N GLY A 142 -3.14 -7.90 8.35
CA GLY A 142 -2.71 -6.61 8.88
C GLY A 142 -1.24 -6.28 8.58
N TYR A 143 -0.73 -6.71 7.42
CA TYR A 143 0.64 -6.50 6.97
C TYR A 143 0.83 -5.14 6.31
N PHE A 144 0.55 -4.10 7.09
CA PHE A 144 0.72 -2.70 6.73
C PHE A 144 1.02 -1.86 7.97
N THR A 145 1.59 -0.67 7.80
CA THR A 145 1.82 0.25 8.90
C THR A 145 0.53 1.01 9.23
N LYS A 146 0.04 0.88 10.47
CA LYS A 146 -1.09 1.70 10.93
C LYS A 146 -0.73 3.19 10.87
N PHE A 147 -1.56 3.96 10.16
CA PHE A 147 -1.34 5.37 9.83
C PHE A 147 -0.06 5.63 9.01
N GLY A 148 0.48 4.61 8.34
CA GLY A 148 1.49 4.73 7.30
C GLY A 148 0.84 4.47 5.95
N ASP A 149 1.28 3.42 5.26
CA ASP A 149 0.68 2.91 4.02
C ASP A 149 -0.82 2.60 4.16
N GLY A 150 -1.27 2.03 5.30
CA GLY A 150 -2.70 1.84 5.57
C GLY A 150 -3.46 3.12 5.97
N GLY A 151 -2.81 4.29 5.95
CA GLY A 151 -3.44 5.59 6.11
C GLY A 151 -3.80 6.16 4.75
N CYS A 152 -5.00 5.89 4.26
CA CYS A 152 -5.48 6.31 2.94
C CYS A 152 -6.99 6.63 2.98
N ASP A 153 -7.49 7.21 1.89
CA ASP A 153 -8.91 7.53 1.73
C ASP A 153 -9.67 6.39 1.02
N LEU A 154 -9.05 5.76 0.02
CA LEU A 154 -9.66 4.70 -0.81
C LEU A 154 -8.71 3.50 -0.95
N LEU A 155 -9.28 2.29 -0.98
CA LEU A 155 -8.54 1.02 -1.12
C LEU A 155 -9.00 0.23 -2.36
N PRO A 156 -8.44 0.51 -3.55
CA PRO A 156 -8.88 -0.12 -4.80
C PRO A 156 -8.66 -1.64 -4.88
N LEU A 157 -7.68 -2.18 -4.14
CA LEU A 157 -7.24 -3.58 -4.25
C LEU A 157 -7.67 -4.47 -3.08
N VAL A 158 -8.38 -3.94 -2.07
CA VAL A 158 -8.62 -4.64 -0.79
C VAL A 158 -9.39 -5.95 -0.89
N HIS A 159 -10.03 -6.20 -2.04
CA HIS A 159 -10.78 -7.43 -2.31
C HIS A 159 -10.08 -8.39 -3.29
N LEU A 160 -8.87 -8.04 -3.76
CA LEU A 160 -8.09 -8.89 -4.65
C LEU A 160 -7.03 -9.65 -3.87
N LEU A 161 -6.93 -10.95 -4.14
CA LEU A 161 -5.82 -11.79 -3.69
C LEU A 161 -4.51 -11.39 -4.37
N LYS A 162 -3.36 -11.83 -3.84
CA LYS A 162 -2.06 -11.38 -4.39
C LYS A 162 -1.87 -11.88 -5.83
N GLY A 163 -2.29 -13.11 -6.12
CA GLY A 163 -2.31 -13.66 -7.46
C GLY A 163 -3.19 -12.87 -8.43
N GLU A 164 -4.34 -12.38 -7.98
CA GLU A 164 -5.26 -11.57 -8.79
C GLU A 164 -4.69 -10.17 -9.06
N VAL A 165 -4.00 -9.56 -8.09
CA VAL A 165 -3.26 -8.30 -8.31
C VAL A 165 -2.18 -8.49 -9.38
N GLY A 166 -1.45 -9.61 -9.36
CA GLY A 166 -0.48 -9.96 -10.39
C GLY A 166 -1.10 -10.14 -11.78
N GLN A 167 -2.26 -10.78 -11.86
CA GLN A 167 -3.03 -10.92 -13.10
C GLN A 167 -3.54 -9.56 -13.62
N LEU A 168 -3.99 -8.69 -12.71
CA LEU A 168 -4.45 -7.35 -13.02
C LEU A 168 -3.31 -6.48 -13.54
N GLY A 169 -2.10 -6.62 -12.97
CA GLY A 169 -0.89 -5.97 -13.46
C GLY A 169 -0.56 -6.37 -14.91
N LYS A 170 -0.71 -7.65 -15.26
CA LYS A 170 -0.55 -8.10 -16.66
C LYS A 170 -1.59 -7.46 -17.59
N LEU A 171 -2.86 -7.40 -17.14
CA LEU A 171 -3.94 -6.78 -17.92
C LEU A 171 -3.69 -5.28 -18.17
N LEU A 172 -3.11 -4.58 -17.20
CA LEU A 172 -2.77 -3.15 -17.28
C LEU A 172 -1.43 -2.89 -17.97
N ASN A 173 -0.72 -3.92 -18.44
CA ASN A 173 0.62 -3.81 -19.03
C ASN A 173 1.64 -3.19 -18.07
N VAL A 174 1.61 -3.56 -16.79
CA VAL A 174 2.69 -3.25 -15.85
C VAL A 174 4.00 -3.86 -16.39
N PRO A 175 5.15 -3.16 -16.33
CA PRO A 175 6.42 -3.69 -16.80
C PRO A 175 6.76 -5.06 -16.18
N ASN A 176 7.28 -5.98 -17.00
CA ASN A 176 7.63 -7.34 -16.57
C ASN A 176 8.70 -7.37 -15.46
N SER A 177 9.53 -6.33 -15.37
CA SER A 177 10.50 -6.13 -14.28
C SER A 177 9.82 -5.95 -12.93
N ILE A 178 8.58 -5.48 -12.88
CA ILE A 178 7.79 -5.33 -11.65
C ILE A 178 7.01 -6.61 -11.36
N ILE A 179 6.38 -7.20 -12.39
CA ILE A 179 5.54 -8.39 -12.22
C ILE A 179 6.35 -9.61 -11.76
N SER A 180 7.58 -9.76 -12.25
CA SER A 180 8.41 -10.94 -11.95
C SER A 180 9.17 -10.85 -10.62
N ARG A 181 9.13 -9.70 -9.94
CA ARG A 181 9.83 -9.50 -8.67
C ARG A 181 9.09 -10.17 -7.51
N PRO A 182 9.82 -10.81 -6.57
CA PRO A 182 9.24 -11.24 -5.30
C PRO A 182 8.65 -10.04 -4.54
N PRO A 183 7.44 -10.15 -3.97
CA PRO A 183 6.88 -9.09 -3.16
C PRO A 183 7.74 -8.80 -1.92
N THR A 184 7.90 -7.51 -1.63
CA THR A 184 8.71 -7.00 -0.53
C THR A 184 8.15 -5.67 -0.05
N ALA A 185 8.09 -5.50 1.27
CA ALA A 185 7.82 -4.23 1.93
C ALA A 185 9.05 -3.29 1.95
N SER A 186 10.21 -3.74 1.45
CA SER A 186 11.49 -3.01 1.40
C SER A 186 11.86 -2.35 2.73
N LEU A 187 11.57 -3.04 3.85
CA LEU A 187 11.81 -2.50 5.20
C LEU A 187 13.32 -2.46 5.51
N TRP A 188 14.05 -3.50 5.09
CA TRP A 188 15.51 -3.65 5.14
C TRP A 188 16.02 -4.54 3.99
N GLU A 189 17.33 -4.57 3.79
CA GLU A 189 17.97 -5.30 2.69
C GLU A 189 17.73 -6.83 2.79
N GLY A 190 17.29 -7.45 1.69
CA GLY A 190 17.02 -8.89 1.61
C GLY A 190 15.70 -9.36 2.24
N GLN A 191 14.86 -8.44 2.71
CA GLN A 191 13.53 -8.71 3.28
C GLN A 191 12.54 -9.15 2.19
N THR A 192 11.76 -10.20 2.47
CA THR A 192 10.59 -10.58 1.68
C THR A 192 9.42 -10.87 2.62
N ASP A 193 8.22 -10.55 2.16
CA ASP A 193 7.02 -10.66 3.01
C ASP A 193 6.77 -12.12 3.40
N GLU A 194 6.94 -13.05 2.45
CA GLU A 194 6.75 -14.49 2.68
C GLU A 194 7.67 -15.04 3.77
N LYS A 195 8.90 -14.50 3.91
CA LYS A 195 9.81 -14.89 5.00
C LYS A 195 9.35 -14.38 6.36
N GLU A 196 8.77 -13.19 6.42
CA GLU A 196 8.23 -12.63 7.67
C GLU A 196 6.91 -13.30 8.08
N ILE A 197 6.06 -13.58 7.10
CA ILE A 197 4.77 -14.23 7.31
C ILE A 197 4.99 -15.71 7.69
N GLY A 198 5.98 -16.36 7.04
CA GLY A 198 6.33 -17.76 7.21
C GLY A 198 5.68 -18.68 6.18
N PHE A 199 4.94 -18.12 5.23
CA PHE A 199 4.18 -18.82 4.18
C PHE A 199 4.19 -18.00 2.89
N SER A 200 4.06 -18.69 1.76
CA SER A 200 3.98 -18.03 0.45
C SER A 200 2.63 -17.32 0.25
N TYR A 201 2.61 -16.31 -0.61
CA TYR A 201 1.35 -15.66 -0.99
C TYR A 201 0.37 -16.63 -1.65
N GLN A 202 0.87 -17.63 -2.39
CA GLN A 202 0.01 -18.65 -2.99
C GLN A 202 -0.71 -19.48 -1.92
N GLU A 203 -0.01 -19.87 -0.85
CA GLU A 203 -0.64 -20.59 0.26
C GLU A 203 -1.70 -19.73 0.96
N ILE A 204 -1.41 -18.44 1.16
CA ILE A 204 -2.35 -17.51 1.81
C ILE A 204 -3.56 -17.24 0.91
N ASP A 205 -3.36 -17.08 -0.39
CA ASP A 205 -4.43 -16.94 -1.38
C ASP A 205 -5.37 -18.16 -1.30
N SER A 206 -4.83 -19.38 -1.37
CA SER A 206 -5.63 -20.61 -1.24
C SER A 206 -6.38 -20.70 0.10
N TYR A 207 -5.76 -20.25 1.20
CA TYR A 207 -6.42 -20.16 2.49
C TYR A 207 -7.62 -19.21 2.47
N LEU A 208 -7.47 -18.02 1.89
CA LEU A 208 -8.54 -17.05 1.77
C LEU A 208 -9.66 -17.49 0.81
N GLU A 209 -9.34 -18.36 -0.14
CA GLU A 209 -10.33 -19.04 -1.01
C GLU A 209 -11.06 -20.20 -0.30
N GLY A 210 -10.63 -20.58 0.91
CA GLY A 210 -11.31 -21.56 1.76
C GLY A 210 -10.55 -22.88 2.00
N ASP A 211 -9.35 -23.05 1.44
CA ASP A 211 -8.52 -24.21 1.74
C ASP A 211 -7.90 -24.10 3.14
N SER A 212 -8.44 -24.88 4.07
CA SER A 212 -7.98 -24.94 5.46
C SER A 212 -7.27 -26.26 5.81
N SER A 213 -6.80 -26.99 4.78
CA SER A 213 -6.12 -28.28 4.97
C SER A 213 -4.78 -28.15 5.71
N ASN A 214 -4.06 -27.05 5.52
CA ASN A 214 -2.83 -26.74 6.25
C ASN A 214 -3.15 -26.08 7.61
N LEU A 215 -3.12 -26.90 8.67
CA LEU A 215 -3.46 -26.46 10.03
C LEU A 215 -2.46 -25.45 10.62
N ASP A 216 -1.18 -25.50 10.23
CA ASP A 216 -0.17 -24.58 10.74
C ASP A 216 -0.30 -23.20 10.08
N LEU A 217 -0.56 -23.17 8.77
CA LEU A 217 -0.94 -21.96 8.05
C LEU A 217 -2.18 -21.34 8.68
N LYS A 218 -3.26 -22.12 8.87
CA LYS A 218 -4.49 -21.63 9.48
C LYS A 218 -4.25 -20.96 10.84
N LYS A 219 -3.53 -21.64 11.74
CA LYS A 219 -3.20 -21.09 13.07
C LYS A 219 -2.42 -19.78 12.96
N ARG A 220 -1.43 -19.70 12.06
CA ARG A 220 -0.62 -18.49 11.85
C ARG A 220 -1.48 -17.34 11.33
N ILE A 221 -2.26 -17.57 10.28
CA ILE A 221 -3.08 -16.53 9.64
C ILE A 221 -4.19 -16.05 10.58
N ASP A 222 -4.87 -16.96 11.28
CA ASP A 222 -5.89 -16.59 12.27
C ASP A 222 -5.28 -15.74 13.40
N SER A 223 -4.10 -16.11 13.91
CA SER A 223 -3.40 -15.33 14.93
C SER A 223 -2.99 -13.93 14.43
N LEU A 224 -2.48 -13.82 13.20
CA LEU A 224 -2.14 -12.53 12.60
C LEU A 224 -3.40 -11.68 12.37
N HIS A 225 -4.48 -12.29 11.90
CA HIS A 225 -5.76 -11.62 11.72
C HIS A 225 -6.27 -11.07 13.06
N GLU A 226 -6.41 -11.90 14.09
CA GLU A 226 -6.93 -11.48 15.39
C GLU A 226 -6.08 -10.36 16.02
N SER A 227 -4.75 -10.53 16.04
CA SER A 227 -3.85 -9.55 16.66
C SER A 227 -3.80 -8.20 15.93
N SER A 228 -4.16 -8.18 14.64
CA SER A 228 -4.16 -6.96 13.81
C SER A 228 -5.54 -6.33 13.61
N ASP A 229 -6.59 -6.82 14.26
CA ASP A 229 -7.96 -6.29 14.15
C ASP A 229 -8.03 -4.77 14.39
N HIS A 230 -7.23 -4.28 15.34
CA HIS A 230 -7.15 -2.85 15.64
C HIS A 230 -6.60 -1.99 14.49
N LYS A 231 -6.00 -2.58 13.45
CA LYS A 231 -5.52 -1.86 12.25
C LYS A 231 -6.62 -1.68 11.21
N ARG A 232 -7.63 -2.55 11.18
CA ARG A 232 -8.75 -2.55 10.21
C ARG A 232 -10.00 -1.82 10.69
N ARG A 233 -9.97 -1.29 11.92
CA ARG A 233 -11.08 -0.56 12.53
C ARG A 233 -10.67 0.89 12.82
N GLY A 234 -11.68 1.76 12.88
CA GLY A 234 -11.51 3.10 13.44
C GLY A 234 -10.99 3.07 14.89
N ALA A 235 -10.59 4.22 15.42
CA ALA A 235 -10.16 4.30 16.81
C ALA A 235 -11.26 3.78 17.76
N ASN A 236 -10.89 2.90 18.70
CA ASN A 236 -11.83 2.40 19.70
C ASN A 236 -12.33 3.55 20.58
N GLN A 237 -13.64 3.68 20.72
CA GLN A 237 -14.29 4.74 21.49
C GLN A 237 -15.08 4.16 22.67
N PRO A 238 -15.10 4.84 23.84
CA PRO A 238 -16.03 4.50 24.90
C PRO A 238 -17.48 4.70 24.42
N LYS A 239 -18.44 4.10 25.12
CA LYS A 239 -19.86 4.32 24.84
C LYS A 239 -20.21 5.82 24.95
N PRO A 240 -21.11 6.35 24.12
CA PRO A 240 -21.55 7.73 24.22
C PRO A 240 -22.04 8.07 25.64
N PHE A 241 -21.62 9.23 26.16
CA PHE A 241 -22.08 9.74 27.45
C PHE A 241 -23.58 10.08 27.37
N LYS A 242 -24.40 9.41 28.19
CA LYS A 242 -25.87 9.52 28.18
C LYS A 242 -26.44 10.62 29.10
N GLY A 243 -25.59 11.39 29.77
CA GLY A 243 -26.01 12.41 30.75
C GLY A 243 -26.24 13.81 30.17
N ARG A 244 -26.81 13.92 28.96
CA ARG A 244 -27.17 15.19 28.33
C ARG A 244 -28.65 15.22 28.01
#